data_AF-A0A1E7LHZ9-F1
#
_entry.id   AF-A0A1E7LHZ9-F1
#
_cell.length_a   1.000
_cell.length_b   1.000
_cell.length_c   1.000
_cell.angle_alpha   90.00
_cell.angle_beta   90.00
_cell.angle_gamma   90.00
#
_symmetry.space_group_name_H-M   'P 1'
#
loop_
_entity.id
_entity.type
_entity.pdbx_description
1 polymer ?
#
loop_
_entity_poly.entity_id
_entity_poly.type
_entity_poly.pdbx_seq_one_letter_code
_entity_poly.pdbx_strand_id
1 'polypeptide(L)'
;MTRDRRRKAEIHAHQATTGAAYLVARRQIAALAEVMQQHPRLNSFGIGVFNPLRKTAEQRRAELAIGREELAGGVVMVMETAAWLHENITPIKTPTVSSYTVKHVMQRATGRYVTNGVFIAAALVAGYTFKYEQPNVLFGMSARDLKRMN
;
A
#
# COMPACT_ATOMS: atom_id res chain seq x y z
N MET A 1 26.43 10.76 1.63
CA MET A 1 26.15 9.31 1.60
C MET A 1 25.62 8.94 0.22
N THR A 2 26.16 7.91 -0.44
CA THR A 2 25.74 7.54 -1.81
C THR A 2 24.40 6.77 -1.81
N ARG A 3 23.66 6.84 -2.93
CA ARG A 3 22.35 6.17 -3.10
C ARG A 3 22.41 4.66 -2.83
N ASP A 4 23.52 4.03 -3.22
CA ASP A 4 23.74 2.59 -3.02
C ASP A 4 23.93 2.21 -1.55
N ARG A 5 24.62 3.06 -0.76
CA ARG A 5 24.80 2.82 0.67
C ARG A 5 23.48 2.91 1.42
N ARG A 6 22.64 3.91 1.09
CA ARG A 6 21.30 4.05 1.67
C ARG A 6 20.41 2.85 1.36
N ARG A 7 20.37 2.43 0.09
CA ARG A 7 19.58 1.26 -0.34
C ARG A 7 20.02 -0.04 0.35
N LYS A 8 21.33 -0.23 0.53
CA LYS A 8 21.85 -1.39 1.25
C LYS A 8 21.43 -1.37 2.73
N ALA A 9 21.48 -0.21 3.39
CA ALA A 9 21.04 -0.06 4.76
C ALA A 9 19.53 -0.34 4.94
N GLU A 10 18.68 0.13 4.01
CA GLU A 10 17.25 -0.15 3.99
C GLU A 10 16.96 -1.66 3.88
N ILE A 11 17.69 -2.38 3.01
CA ILE A 11 17.55 -3.84 2.90
C ILE A 11 17.93 -4.53 4.20
N HIS A 12 19.06 -4.17 4.81
CA HIS A 12 19.48 -4.78 6.08
C HIS A 12 18.50 -4.49 7.23
N ALA A 13 17.96 -3.28 7.30
CA ALA A 13 16.92 -2.94 8.28
C ALA A 13 15.68 -3.83 8.08
N HIS A 14 15.20 -3.99 6.85
CA HIS A 14 14.05 -4.84 6.54
C HIS A 14 14.30 -6.32 6.88
N GLN A 15 15.52 -6.82 6.61
CA GLN A 15 15.91 -8.17 7.02
C GLN A 15 15.91 -8.33 8.54
N ALA A 16 16.45 -7.36 9.28
CA ALA A 16 16.49 -7.41 10.73
C ALA A 16 15.07 -7.43 11.33
N THR A 17 14.12 -6.74 10.71
CA THR A 17 12.72 -6.73 11.14
C THR A 17 11.97 -8.02 10.80
N THR A 18 12.17 -8.58 9.60
CA THR A 18 11.34 -9.69 9.09
C THR A 18 11.99 -11.06 9.15
N GLY A 19 13.30 -11.14 9.41
CA GLY A 19 14.09 -12.36 9.26
C GLY A 19 14.25 -12.83 7.80
N ALA A 20 13.78 -12.05 6.82
CA ALA A 20 13.80 -12.46 5.42
C ALA A 20 15.23 -12.56 4.85
N ALA A 21 15.43 -13.48 3.91
CA ALA A 21 16.65 -13.56 3.13
C ALA A 21 16.88 -12.27 2.33
N TYR A 22 18.15 -11.90 2.09
CA TYR A 22 18.52 -10.61 1.49
C TYR A 22 17.83 -10.36 0.14
N LEU A 23 17.77 -11.40 -0.70
CA LEU A 23 17.12 -11.31 -2.01
C LEU A 23 15.60 -11.10 -1.89
N VAL A 24 14.95 -11.67 -0.87
CA VAL A 24 13.52 -11.47 -0.60
C VAL A 24 13.27 -10.04 -0.14
N ALA A 25 14.03 -9.57 0.86
CA ALA A 25 13.95 -8.20 1.36
C ALA A 25 14.17 -7.17 0.23
N ARG A 26 15.18 -7.39 -0.62
CA ARG A 26 15.46 -6.54 -1.78
C ARG A 26 14.30 -6.51 -2.78
N ARG A 27 13.67 -7.65 -3.06
CA ARG A 27 12.52 -7.74 -3.98
C ARG A 27 11.30 -7.02 -3.42
N GLN A 28 11.00 -7.20 -2.14
CA GLN A 28 9.88 -6.54 -1.47
C GLN A 28 10.03 -5.00 -1.48
N ILE A 29 11.20 -4.49 -1.12
CA ILE A 29 11.49 -3.04 -1.19
C ILE A 29 11.35 -2.53 -2.64
N ALA A 30 11.85 -3.29 -3.62
CA ALA A 30 11.72 -2.91 -5.03
C ALA A 30 10.27 -2.89 -5.51
N ALA A 31 9.44 -3.86 -5.10
CA ALA A 31 8.04 -3.94 -5.50
C ALA A 31 7.24 -2.74 -5.01
N LEU A 32 7.39 -2.32 -3.75
CA LEU A 32 6.75 -1.10 -3.27
C LEU A 32 7.26 0.14 -3.99
N ALA A 33 8.57 0.25 -4.21
CA ALA A 33 9.15 1.38 -4.93
C ALA A 33 8.62 1.49 -6.37
N GLU A 34 8.45 0.37 -7.07
CA GLU A 34 7.87 0.31 -8.41
C GLU A 34 6.41 0.76 -8.41
N VAL A 35 5.59 0.25 -7.48
CA VAL A 35 4.20 0.71 -7.31
C VAL A 35 4.17 2.22 -7.06
N MET A 36 4.99 2.73 -6.14
CA MET A 36 5.03 4.17 -5.86
C MET A 36 5.50 5.01 -7.06
N GLN A 37 6.33 4.45 -7.94
CA GLN A 37 6.78 5.09 -9.18
C GLN A 37 5.66 5.14 -10.23
N GLN A 38 4.95 4.02 -10.43
CA GLN A 38 3.82 3.93 -11.37
C GLN A 38 2.61 4.76 -10.90
N HIS A 39 2.48 4.95 -9.59
CA HIS A 39 1.38 5.67 -8.95
C HIS A 39 1.91 6.92 -8.21
N PRO A 40 2.27 8.00 -8.93
CA PRO A 40 2.96 9.15 -8.33
C PRO A 40 2.13 9.93 -7.30
N ARG A 41 0.80 9.78 -7.33
CA ARG A 41 -0.12 10.38 -6.36
C ARG A 41 -0.42 9.48 -5.15
N LEU A 42 0.06 8.23 -5.14
CA LEU A 42 -0.11 7.32 -4.03
C LEU A 42 0.80 7.73 -2.86
N ASN A 43 0.23 7.78 -1.66
CA ASN A 43 0.90 8.06 -0.38
C ASN A 43 0.19 7.33 0.77
N SER A 44 0.62 7.51 2.01
CA SER A 44 0.04 6.87 3.21
C SER A 44 -1.46 7.14 3.39
N PHE A 45 -1.97 8.28 2.92
CA PHE A 45 -3.40 8.63 2.95
C PHE A 45 -4.21 7.91 1.87
N GLY A 46 -3.65 7.70 0.68
CA GLY A 46 -4.33 7.11 -0.47
C GLY A 46 -3.88 7.79 -1.76
N ILE A 47 -4.82 8.17 -2.63
CA ILE A 47 -4.50 8.91 -3.86
C ILE A 47 -4.70 10.42 -3.65
N GLY A 48 -3.62 11.18 -3.76
CA GLY A 48 -3.63 12.63 -3.65
C GLY A 48 -3.51 13.13 -2.21
N VAL A 49 -4.23 14.20 -1.88
CA VAL A 49 -4.20 14.83 -0.55
C VAL A 49 -5.62 15.13 -0.08
N PHE A 50 -5.80 15.19 1.23
CA PHE A 50 -7.09 15.52 1.81
C PHE A 50 -7.49 16.96 1.48
N ASN A 51 -8.75 17.19 1.10
CA ASN A 51 -9.33 18.51 0.85
C ASN A 51 -8.43 19.46 0.02
N PRO A 52 -8.09 19.09 -1.23
CA PRO A 52 -7.11 19.82 -2.05
C PRO A 52 -7.55 21.23 -2.42
N LEU A 53 -8.86 21.51 -2.39
CA LEU A 53 -9.46 22.81 -2.70
C LEU A 53 -9.13 23.87 -1.63
N ARG A 54 -8.84 23.46 -0.40
CA ARG A 54 -8.46 24.37 0.70
C ARG A 54 -6.95 24.55 0.85
N LYS A 55 -6.16 24.11 -0.13
CA LYS A 55 -4.69 24.07 -0.04
C LYS A 55 -4.04 24.78 -1.21
N THR A 56 -2.92 25.43 -0.96
CA THR A 56 -2.04 25.94 -2.01
C THR A 56 -1.36 24.77 -2.73
N ALA A 57 -0.83 25.02 -3.93
CA ALA A 57 -0.07 24.00 -4.66
C ALA A 57 1.15 23.51 -3.88
N GLU A 58 1.79 24.38 -3.11
CA GLU A 58 2.92 24.04 -2.26
C GLU A 58 2.52 23.12 -1.10
N GLN A 59 1.44 23.46 -0.37
CA GLN A 59 0.90 22.60 0.70
C GLN A 59 0.55 21.20 0.17
N ARG A 60 -0.09 21.12 -1.00
CA ARG A 60 -0.42 19.83 -1.63
C ARG A 60 0.84 19.02 -1.96
N ARG A 61 1.91 19.66 -2.44
CA ARG A 61 3.19 18.99 -2.74
C ARG A 61 3.89 18.52 -1.46
N ALA A 62 3.92 19.34 -0.42
CA ALA A 62 4.53 19.01 0.86
C ALA A 62 3.81 17.83 1.54
N GLU A 63 2.48 17.88 1.63
CA GLU A 63 1.70 16.76 2.21
C GLU A 63 1.85 15.48 1.39
N LEU A 64 1.83 15.58 0.05
CA LEU A 64 2.06 14.43 -0.80
C LEU A 64 3.45 13.83 -0.55
N ALA A 65 4.49 14.66 -0.44
CA ALA A 65 5.85 14.21 -0.16
C ALA A 65 5.98 13.52 1.20
N ILE A 66 5.42 14.10 2.26
CA ILE A 66 5.40 13.52 3.61
C ILE A 66 4.72 12.15 3.60
N GLY A 67 3.49 12.09 3.06
CA GLY A 67 2.77 10.81 3.02
C GLY A 67 3.45 9.77 2.14
N ARG A 68 4.22 10.19 1.12
CA ARG A 68 5.00 9.27 0.30
C ARG A 68 6.19 8.71 1.07
N GLU A 69 6.88 9.53 1.85
CA GLU A 69 7.96 9.07 2.73
C GLU A 69 7.43 8.09 3.78
N GLU A 70 6.30 8.39 4.41
CA GLU A 70 5.62 7.49 5.35
C GLU A 70 5.27 6.13 4.69
N LEU A 71 4.69 6.15 3.48
CA LEU A 71 4.37 4.92 2.76
C LEU A 71 5.62 4.12 2.41
N ALA A 72 6.69 4.78 1.95
CA ALA A 72 7.95 4.13 1.60
C ALA A 72 8.60 3.43 2.82
N GLY A 73 8.43 3.98 4.03
CA GLY A 73 8.87 3.32 5.26
C GLY A 73 8.01 2.11 5.68
N GLY A 74 6.82 1.95 5.10
CA GLY A 74 5.83 0.93 5.45
C GLY A 74 6.00 -0.44 4.77
N VAL A 75 7.18 -0.78 4.25
CA VAL A 75 7.39 -2.00 3.41
C VAL A 75 6.87 -3.27 4.10
N VAL A 76 7.19 -3.47 5.38
CA VAL A 76 6.74 -4.65 6.14
C VAL A 76 5.22 -4.75 6.15
N MET A 77 4.54 -3.67 6.54
CA MET A 77 3.08 -3.61 6.59
C MET A 77 2.44 -3.84 5.21
N VAL A 78 3.03 -3.28 4.15
CA VAL A 78 2.54 -3.49 2.77
C VAL A 78 2.65 -4.97 2.38
N MET A 79 3.78 -5.61 2.64
CA MET A 79 4.01 -6.99 2.23
C MET A 79 3.17 -7.99 3.02
N GLU A 80 3.01 -7.77 4.33
CA GLU A 80 2.12 -8.58 5.16
C GLU A 80 0.66 -8.40 4.75
N THR A 81 0.25 -7.17 4.42
CA THR A 81 -1.09 -6.91 3.87
C THR A 81 -1.27 -7.60 2.51
N ALA A 82 -0.28 -7.55 1.63
CA ALA A 82 -0.33 -8.18 0.32
C ALA A 82 -0.43 -9.72 0.43
N ALA A 83 0.33 -10.32 1.35
CA ALA A 83 0.25 -11.75 1.66
C ALA A 83 -1.15 -12.12 2.17
N TRP A 84 -1.67 -11.37 3.14
CA TRP A 84 -3.02 -11.61 3.67
C TRP A 84 -4.08 -11.49 2.57
N LEU A 85 -4.02 -10.47 1.71
CA LEU A 85 -4.94 -10.32 0.58
C LEU A 85 -4.90 -11.56 -0.33
N HIS A 86 -3.69 -11.97 -0.74
CA HIS A 86 -3.49 -13.12 -1.61
C HIS A 86 -4.03 -14.43 -1.02
N GLU A 87 -3.85 -14.64 0.28
CA GLU A 87 -4.32 -15.85 0.98
C GLU A 87 -5.83 -15.89 1.21
N ASN A 88 -6.46 -14.72 1.34
CA ASN A 88 -7.82 -14.63 1.87
C ASN A 88 -8.87 -14.13 0.86
N ILE A 89 -8.46 -13.43 -0.20
CA ILE A 89 -9.39 -12.73 -1.10
C ILE A 89 -9.13 -13.11 -2.54
N THR A 90 -10.10 -13.81 -3.15
CA THR A 90 -10.01 -14.17 -4.56
C THR A 90 -10.03 -12.92 -5.46
N PRO A 91 -9.06 -12.74 -6.39
CA PRO A 91 -9.09 -11.66 -7.37
C PRO A 91 -10.19 -11.89 -8.41
N ILE A 92 -10.87 -10.82 -8.79
CA ILE A 92 -11.87 -10.79 -9.85
C ILE A 92 -11.54 -9.69 -10.86
N LYS A 93 -12.15 -9.76 -12.05
CA LYS A 93 -11.84 -8.82 -13.15
C LYS A 93 -12.42 -7.43 -12.95
N THR A 94 -13.57 -7.32 -12.27
CA THR A 94 -14.32 -6.06 -12.19
C THR A 94 -14.06 -5.35 -10.86
N PRO A 95 -13.43 -4.16 -10.86
CA PRO A 95 -13.15 -3.42 -9.64
C PRO A 95 -14.40 -2.75 -9.09
N THR A 96 -14.96 -3.31 -8.02
CA THR A 96 -16.26 -2.91 -7.45
C THR A 96 -16.21 -2.56 -5.97
N VAL A 97 -15.15 -2.95 -5.24
CA VAL A 97 -15.08 -2.71 -3.79
C VAL A 97 -14.03 -1.66 -3.47
N SER A 98 -14.37 -0.74 -2.56
CA SER A 98 -13.49 0.36 -2.17
C SER A 98 -12.38 -0.11 -1.23
N SER A 99 -11.15 0.36 -1.48
CA SER A 99 -10.00 0.19 -0.59
C SER A 99 -10.30 0.59 0.84
N TYR A 100 -11.10 1.63 1.04
CA TYR A 100 -11.51 2.10 2.37
C TYR A 100 -12.39 1.08 3.10
N THR A 101 -13.33 0.46 2.38
CA THR A 101 -14.19 -0.59 2.95
C THR A 101 -13.34 -1.82 3.29
N VAL A 102 -12.50 -2.27 2.36
CA VAL A 102 -11.77 -3.53 2.54
C VAL A 102 -10.70 -3.42 3.62
N LYS A 103 -10.01 -2.28 3.78
CA LYS A 103 -9.06 -2.11 4.89
C LYS A 103 -9.73 -2.29 6.26
N HIS A 104 -10.99 -1.89 6.41
CA HIS A 104 -11.73 -2.06 7.66
C HIS A 104 -12.19 -3.51 7.87
N VAL A 105 -12.50 -4.24 6.80
CA VAL A 105 -12.75 -5.69 6.86
C VAL A 105 -11.48 -6.40 7.34
N MET A 106 -10.33 -6.13 6.72
CA MET A 106 -9.04 -6.69 7.13
C MET A 106 -8.71 -6.33 8.59
N GLN A 107 -8.88 -5.08 8.99
CA GLN A 107 -8.62 -4.65 10.37
C GLN A 107 -9.47 -5.42 11.38
N ARG A 108 -10.74 -5.71 11.07
CA ARG A 108 -11.59 -6.54 11.94
C ARG A 108 -11.14 -7.99 11.97
N ALA A 109 -10.82 -8.56 10.82
CA ALA A 109 -10.39 -9.96 10.70
C ALA A 109 -9.03 -10.23 11.37
N THR A 110 -8.13 -9.25 11.38
CA THR A 110 -6.73 -9.41 11.85
C THR A 110 -6.43 -8.69 13.15
N GLY A 111 -7.29 -7.76 13.59
CA GLY A 111 -7.00 -6.83 14.69
C GLY A 111 -5.95 -5.76 14.35
N ARG A 112 -5.41 -5.73 13.13
CA ARG A 112 -4.30 -4.86 12.74
C ARG A 112 -4.78 -3.65 11.94
N TYR A 113 -4.44 -2.45 12.41
CA TYR A 113 -4.72 -1.23 11.67
C TYR A 113 -3.76 -1.07 10.49
N VAL A 114 -4.30 -0.74 9.32
CA VAL A 114 -3.55 -0.35 8.13
C VAL A 114 -4.08 0.98 7.60
N THR A 115 -3.19 1.86 7.14
CA THR A 115 -3.60 3.08 6.45
C THR A 115 -4.19 2.72 5.08
N ASN A 116 -5.01 3.61 4.52
CA ASN A 116 -5.60 3.38 3.20
C ASN A 116 -4.51 3.32 2.10
N GLY A 117 -3.44 4.12 2.23
CA GLY A 117 -2.27 4.06 1.35
C GLY A 117 -1.54 2.72 1.37
N VAL A 118 -1.29 2.18 2.57
CA VAL A 118 -0.67 0.85 2.74
C VAL A 118 -1.55 -0.22 2.10
N PHE A 119 -2.86 -0.18 2.32
CA PHE A 119 -3.80 -1.13 1.72
C PHE A 119 -3.80 -1.05 0.19
N ILE A 120 -3.88 0.16 -0.38
CA ILE A 120 -3.84 0.37 -1.83
C ILE A 120 -2.52 -0.15 -2.41
N ALA A 121 -1.39 0.17 -1.80
CA ALA A 121 -0.08 -0.30 -2.24
C ALA A 121 0.00 -1.83 -2.21
N ALA A 122 -0.48 -2.46 -1.14
CA ALA A 122 -0.50 -3.91 -0.98
C ALA A 122 -1.36 -4.61 -2.04
N ALA A 123 -2.55 -4.08 -2.32
CA ALA A 123 -3.43 -4.62 -3.36
C ALA A 123 -2.82 -4.48 -4.77
N LEU A 124 -2.08 -3.40 -5.03
CA LEU A 124 -1.33 -3.22 -6.28
C LEU A 124 -0.15 -4.20 -6.39
N VAL A 125 0.61 -4.40 -5.29
CA VAL A 125 1.67 -5.42 -5.23
C VAL A 125 1.10 -6.83 -5.47
N ALA A 126 -0.06 -7.13 -4.91
CA ALA A 126 -0.76 -8.41 -5.08
C ALA A 126 -1.43 -8.57 -6.47
N GLY A 127 -1.39 -7.56 -7.33
CA GLY A 127 -1.85 -7.65 -8.72
C GLY A 127 -3.36 -7.59 -8.91
N TYR A 128 -4.11 -7.01 -7.97
CA TYR A 128 -5.56 -6.83 -8.15
C TYR A 128 -5.86 -5.83 -9.27
N THR A 129 -6.92 -6.12 -10.05
CA THR A 129 -7.48 -5.14 -10.98
C THR A 129 -8.01 -3.94 -10.22
N PHE A 130 -7.87 -2.73 -10.78
CA PHE A 130 -8.23 -1.52 -10.06
C PHE A 130 -8.83 -0.43 -10.94
N LYS A 131 -9.57 0.49 -10.30
CA LYS A 131 -10.06 1.74 -10.88
C LYS A 131 -9.91 2.86 -9.86
N TYR A 132 -9.37 4.00 -10.28
CA TYR A 132 -9.19 5.14 -9.38
C TYR A 132 -10.53 5.77 -8.98
N GLU A 133 -10.70 6.00 -7.68
CA GLU A 133 -11.85 6.72 -7.11
C GLU A 133 -11.38 7.53 -5.89
N GLN A 134 -10.71 8.65 -6.15
CA GLN A 134 -9.90 9.36 -5.17
C GLN A 134 -10.72 9.83 -3.95
N PRO A 135 -10.17 9.73 -2.72
CA PRO A 135 -8.81 9.28 -2.39
C PRO A 135 -8.63 7.75 -2.35
N ASN A 136 -9.70 7.02 -2.60
CA ASN A 136 -9.75 5.56 -2.58
C ASN A 136 -9.43 4.96 -3.95
N VAL A 137 -9.41 3.64 -3.99
CA VAL A 137 -9.30 2.85 -5.22
C VAL A 137 -10.32 1.73 -5.14
N LEU A 138 -11.06 1.51 -6.23
CA LEU A 138 -11.87 0.31 -6.37
C LEU A 138 -10.98 -0.84 -6.80
N PHE A 139 -11.11 -1.99 -6.16
CA PHE A 139 -10.37 -3.20 -6.49
C PHE A 139 -11.29 -4.35 -6.90
N GLY A 140 -10.79 -5.20 -7.79
CA GLY A 140 -11.45 -6.43 -8.21
C GLY A 140 -11.24 -7.52 -7.19
N MET A 141 -11.98 -7.46 -6.09
CA MET A 141 -11.92 -8.44 -4.99
C MET A 141 -13.27 -9.14 -4.81
N SER A 142 -13.24 -10.43 -4.49
CA SER A 142 -14.43 -11.25 -4.24
C SER A 142 -15.26 -10.74 -3.06
N ALA A 143 -16.45 -10.20 -3.34
CA ALA A 143 -17.39 -9.77 -2.30
C ALA A 143 -17.85 -10.93 -1.40
N ARG A 144 -17.82 -12.17 -1.90
CA ARG A 144 -18.13 -13.37 -1.11
C ARG A 144 -17.09 -13.58 -0.01
N ASP A 145 -15.82 -13.44 -0.34
CA ASP A 145 -14.73 -13.64 0.62
C ASP A 145 -14.75 -12.53 1.67
N LEU A 146 -14.96 -11.29 1.25
CA LEU A 146 -15.12 -10.15 2.16
C LEU A 146 -16.28 -10.31 3.14
N LYS A 147 -17.42 -10.85 2.69
CA LYS A 147 -18.59 -11.09 3.56
C LYS A 147 -18.34 -12.18 4.61
N ARG A 148 -17.47 -13.15 4.35
CA ARG A 148 -17.12 -14.23 5.30
C ARG A 148 -16.24 -13.74 6.45
N MET A 149 -15.67 -12.54 6.33
CA MET A 149 -14.75 -11.94 7.31
C MET A 149 -15.41 -10.87 8.19
N ASN A 150 -16.69 -10.58 7.96
CA ASN A 150 -17.52 -9.70 8.80
C ASN A 150 -18.36 -10.53 9.76
#